data_AF-A0A5D0R270-F1
#
_entry.id   AF-A0A5D0R270-F1
#
_cell.length_a   1.000
_cell.length_b   1.000
_cell.length_c   1.000
_cell.angle_alpha   90.00
_cell.angle_beta   90.00
_cell.angle_gamma   90.00
#
_symmetry.space_group_name_H-M   'P 1'
#
loop_
_entity.id
_entity.type
_entity.pdbx_description
1 polymer ?
#
loop_
_entity_poly.entity_id
_entity_poly.type
_entity_poly.pdbx_seq_one_letter_code
_entity_poly.pdbx_strand_id
1 'polypeptide(L)'
;MKEALINIARTIGAILLLVLALVLFVIVTPFALVWKIWATANYENRKARDILKGISVFFVEIAASYDQLGNAVFGGFFTWLFLQDKELRYIFGDKDETISEVLGWNAHLSALNTRGKWFVKLLDWLDKEHCYKAMMSGVYKARNKVHIHENLKLIT
;
A
#
# COMPACT_ATOMS: atom_id res chain seq x y z
N MET A 1 -2.28 12.08 -37.74
CA MET A 1 -1.98 13.39 -37.09
C MET A 1 -3.00 13.76 -36.01
N LYS A 2 -4.32 13.77 -36.27
CA LYS A 2 -5.33 14.11 -35.25
C LYS A 2 -5.31 13.22 -34.01
N GLU A 3 -5.22 11.89 -34.18
CA GLU A 3 -5.17 10.95 -33.06
C GLU A 3 -3.91 11.11 -32.19
N ALA A 4 -2.76 11.35 -32.82
CA ALA A 4 -1.52 11.62 -32.10
C ALA A 4 -1.64 12.89 -31.23
N LEU A 5 -2.24 13.96 -31.76
CA LEU A 5 -2.50 15.19 -31.00
C LEU A 5 -3.46 14.98 -29.82
N ILE A 6 -4.51 14.18 -30.01
CA ILE A 6 -5.45 13.84 -28.93
C ILE A 6 -4.74 13.05 -27.82
N ASN A 7 -3.91 12.07 -28.18
CA ASN A 7 -3.15 11.29 -27.21
C ASN A 7 -2.13 12.15 -26.46
N ILE A 8 -1.42 13.04 -27.16
CA ILE A 8 -0.52 14.02 -26.52
C ILE A 8 -1.26 14.89 -25.51
N ALA A 9 -2.41 15.46 -25.89
CA ALA A 9 -3.20 16.29 -24.99
C ALA A 9 -3.68 15.51 -23.75
N ARG A 10 -4.12 14.26 -23.91
CA ARG A 10 -4.51 13.37 -22.79
C ARG A 10 -3.32 13.09 -21.86
N THR A 11 -2.15 12.80 -22.41
CA THR A 11 -0.93 12.55 -21.62
C THR A 11 -0.51 13.80 -20.85
N ILE A 12 -0.53 14.97 -21.47
CA ILE A 12 -0.25 16.24 -20.78
C ILE A 12 -1.25 16.46 -19.64
N GLY A 13 -2.55 16.25 -19.88
CA GLY A 13 -3.58 16.34 -18.85
C GLY A 13 -3.32 15.39 -17.67
N ALA A 14 -2.97 14.14 -17.95
CA ALA A 14 -2.63 13.16 -16.90
C ALA A 14 -1.39 13.57 -16.09
N ILE A 15 -0.35 14.09 -16.74
CA ILE A 15 0.85 14.60 -16.06
C ILE A 15 0.49 15.79 -15.16
N LEU A 16 -0.34 16.72 -15.64
CA LEU A 16 -0.80 17.86 -14.83
C LEU A 16 -1.59 17.41 -13.60
N LEU A 17 -2.47 16.41 -13.74
CA LEU A 17 -3.21 15.83 -12.61
C LEU A 17 -2.27 15.18 -11.59
N LEU A 18 -1.23 14.47 -12.04
CA LEU A 18 -0.23 13.87 -11.15
C LEU A 18 0.53 14.96 -10.36
N VAL A 19 1.02 15.99 -11.05
CA VAL A 19 1.72 17.10 -10.42
C VAL A 19 0.81 17.80 -9.40
N LEU A 20 -0.43 18.07 -9.77
CA LEU A 20 -1.41 18.68 -8.88
C LEU A 20 -1.66 17.81 -7.63
N ALA A 21 -1.84 16.49 -7.79
CA ALA A 21 -2.06 15.56 -6.69
C ALA A 21 -0.87 15.55 -5.72
N LEU A 22 0.37 15.55 -6.23
CA LEU A 22 1.58 15.61 -5.41
C LEU A 22 1.70 16.94 -4.66
N VAL A 23 1.44 18.07 -5.33
CA VAL A 23 1.46 19.40 -4.70
C VAL A 23 0.42 19.49 -3.59
N LEU A 24 -0.81 19.05 -3.85
CA LEU A 24 -1.88 19.01 -2.85
C LEU A 24 -1.50 18.12 -1.67
N PHE A 25 -0.94 16.93 -1.92
CA PHE A 25 -0.50 16.03 -0.85
C PHE A 25 0.56 16.69 0.04
N VAL A 26 1.60 17.31 -0.56
CA VAL A 26 2.67 18.00 0.19
C VAL A 26 2.13 19.19 0.99
N ILE A 27 1.20 19.96 0.43
CA ILE A 27 0.60 21.11 1.13
C ILE A 27 -0.32 20.64 2.26
N VAL A 28 -1.19 19.65 2.03
CA VAL A 28 -2.22 19.21 2.98
C VAL A 28 -1.62 18.40 4.14
N THR A 29 -0.59 17.59 3.89
CA THR A 29 0.04 16.71 4.90
C THR A 29 0.45 17.43 6.19
N PRO A 30 1.15 18.58 6.18
CA PRO A 30 1.50 19.30 7.41
C PRO A 30 0.27 19.81 8.15
N PHE A 31 -0.77 20.30 7.45
CA PHE A 31 -2.02 20.71 8.11
C PHE A 31 -2.75 19.53 8.75
N ALA A 32 -2.80 18.38 8.06
CA ALA A 32 -3.38 17.16 8.60
C ALA A 32 -2.61 16.65 9.83
N LEU A 33 -1.27 16.78 9.83
CA LEU A 33 -0.44 16.44 10.98
C LEU A 33 -0.72 17.36 12.18
N VAL A 34 -0.77 18.68 11.97
CA VAL A 34 -1.11 19.64 13.03
C VAL A 34 -2.49 19.36 13.59
N TRP A 35 -3.48 19.14 12.73
CA TRP A 35 -4.82 18.78 13.14
C TRP A 35 -4.84 17.49 13.95
N LYS A 36 -4.10 16.45 13.54
CA LYS A 36 -4.04 15.17 14.26
C LYS A 36 -3.39 15.31 15.63
N ILE A 37 -2.33 16.11 15.77
CA ILE A 37 -1.70 16.43 17.05
C ILE A 37 -2.70 17.14 17.96
N TRP A 38 -3.34 18.20 17.46
CA TRP A 38 -4.35 18.96 18.18
C TRP A 38 -5.54 18.08 18.61
N ALA A 39 -6.09 17.29 17.69
CA ALA A 39 -7.22 16.40 17.98
C ALA A 39 -6.87 15.34 19.03
N THR A 40 -5.65 14.80 18.99
CA THR A 40 -5.19 13.82 19.98
C THR A 40 -4.91 14.46 21.35
N ALA A 41 -4.43 15.70 21.38
CA ALA A 41 -4.13 16.43 22.61
C ALA A 41 -5.39 16.91 23.37
N ASN A 42 -6.47 17.23 22.65
CA ASN A 42 -7.73 17.71 23.27
C ASN A 42 -8.67 16.59 23.74
N TYR A 43 -8.32 15.32 23.56
CA TYR A 43 -9.10 14.21 24.08
C TYR A 43 -8.79 14.01 25.57
N GLU A 44 -9.82 14.18 26.41
CA GLU A 44 -9.72 14.02 27.87
C GLU A 44 -9.14 12.63 28.24
N ASN A 45 -8.13 12.62 29.11
CA ASN A 45 -7.45 11.43 29.68
C ASN A 45 -6.30 10.75 28.89
N ARG A 46 -5.69 11.37 27.88
CA ARG A 46 -4.54 10.77 27.16
C ARG A 46 -3.17 11.17 27.72
N LYS A 47 -2.24 10.21 27.79
CA LYS A 47 -0.83 10.45 28.18
C LYS A 47 0.00 10.80 26.93
N ALA A 48 1.17 11.42 27.10
CA ALA A 48 2.10 11.73 26.00
C ALA A 48 2.41 10.52 25.09
N ARG A 49 2.43 9.30 25.66
CA ARG A 49 2.58 8.04 24.92
C ARG A 49 1.49 7.83 23.86
N ASP A 50 0.25 8.23 24.14
CA ASP A 50 -0.87 8.07 23.21
C ASP A 50 -0.80 9.04 22.04
N ILE A 51 -0.25 10.24 22.28
CA ILE A 51 0.03 11.24 21.24
C ILE A 51 1.11 10.69 20.29
N LEU A 52 2.23 10.20 20.84
CA LEU A 52 3.30 9.61 20.03
C LEU A 52 2.83 8.40 19.22
N LYS A 53 1.97 7.55 19.80
CA LYS A 53 1.34 6.44 19.08
C LYS A 53 0.47 6.95 17.92
N GLY A 54 -0.35 7.98 18.13
CA GLY A 54 -1.19 8.55 17.08
C GLY A 54 -0.38 9.15 15.92
N ILE A 55 0.72 9.83 16.22
CA ILE A 55 1.66 10.37 15.23
C ILE A 55 2.35 9.23 14.49
N SER A 56 2.82 8.19 15.19
CA SER A 56 3.43 7.02 14.55
C SER A 56 2.47 6.36 13.55
N VAL A 57 1.19 6.17 13.93
CA VAL A 57 0.17 5.65 13.02
C VAL A 57 0.01 6.56 11.78
N PHE A 58 0.08 7.88 11.92
CA PHE A 58 -0.01 8.79 10.77
C PHE A 58 1.07 8.53 9.71
N PHE A 59 2.33 8.44 10.14
CA PHE A 59 3.43 8.20 9.23
C PHE A 59 3.42 6.78 8.67
N VAL A 60 2.98 5.79 9.45
CA VAL A 60 2.80 4.41 8.99
C VAL A 60 1.75 4.34 7.88
N GLU A 61 0.62 5.04 8.00
CA GLU A 61 -0.41 5.08 6.94
C GLU A 61 0.12 5.73 5.65
N ILE A 62 0.92 6.80 5.77
CA ILE A 62 1.58 7.41 4.60
C ILE A 62 2.54 6.41 3.94
N ALA A 63 3.38 5.74 4.73
CA ALA A 63 4.32 4.76 4.21
C ALA A 63 3.61 3.58 3.51
N ALA A 64 2.54 3.06 4.12
CA ALA A 64 1.72 2.00 3.54
C ALA A 64 1.04 2.45 2.23
N SER A 65 0.56 3.69 2.17
CA SER A 65 -0.04 4.27 0.96
C SER A 65 0.97 4.39 -0.18
N TYR A 66 2.23 4.76 0.12
CA TYR A 66 3.29 4.77 -0.88
C TYR A 66 3.69 3.36 -1.34
N ASP A 67 3.66 2.37 -0.45
CA ASP A 67 3.89 0.97 -0.80
C ASP A 67 2.81 0.46 -1.77
N GLN A 68 1.53 0.74 -1.50
CA GLN A 68 0.41 0.44 -2.41
C GLN A 68 0.52 1.18 -3.76
N LEU A 69 0.87 2.47 -3.74
CA LEU A 69 1.12 3.23 -4.97
C LEU A 69 2.25 2.60 -5.79
N GLY A 70 3.33 2.18 -5.13
CA GLY A 70 4.45 1.49 -5.76
C GLY A 70 4.01 0.18 -6.43
N ASN A 71 3.18 -0.62 -5.75
CA ASN A 71 2.62 -1.84 -6.34
C ASN A 71 1.75 -1.52 -7.57
N ALA A 72 0.83 -0.55 -7.45
CA ALA A 72 -0.08 -0.17 -8.52
C ALA A 72 0.64 0.33 -9.78
N VAL A 73 1.64 1.21 -9.60
CA VAL A 73 2.33 1.89 -10.72
C VAL A 73 3.44 1.02 -11.30
N PHE A 74 4.18 0.28 -10.47
CA PHE A 74 5.34 -0.50 -10.89
C PHE A 74 5.07 -2.01 -10.95
N GLY A 75 3.82 -2.46 -10.83
CA GLY A 75 3.48 -3.88 -10.72
C GLY A 75 3.97 -4.74 -11.88
N GLY A 76 3.87 -4.25 -13.12
CA GLY A 76 4.45 -4.94 -14.28
C GLY A 76 5.97 -5.10 -14.18
N PHE A 77 6.66 -4.06 -13.70
CA PHE A 77 8.10 -4.08 -13.49
C PHE A 77 8.50 -5.03 -12.36
N PHE A 78 7.80 -5.02 -11.22
CA PHE A 78 8.09 -5.92 -10.10
C PHE A 78 7.74 -7.37 -10.40
N THR A 79 6.67 -7.61 -11.17
CA THR A 79 6.35 -8.93 -11.70
C THR A 79 7.51 -9.48 -12.52
N TRP A 80 8.02 -8.71 -13.48
CA TRP A 80 9.17 -9.10 -14.29
C TRP A 80 10.45 -9.26 -13.44
N LEU A 81 10.67 -8.39 -12.46
CA LEU A 81 11.90 -8.34 -11.69
C LEU A 81 12.02 -9.46 -10.65
N PHE A 82 10.92 -9.80 -9.97
CA PHE A 82 10.94 -10.64 -8.77
C PHE A 82 10.32 -12.02 -8.94
N LEU A 83 9.44 -12.21 -9.93
CA LEU A 83 8.79 -13.50 -10.13
C LEU A 83 9.60 -14.38 -11.09
N GLN A 84 9.44 -15.68 -10.93
CA GLN A 84 9.86 -16.68 -11.92
C GLN A 84 8.62 -17.19 -12.66
N ASP A 85 8.80 -17.71 -13.87
CA ASP A 85 7.69 -18.24 -14.65
C ASP A 85 7.22 -19.57 -14.05
N LYS A 86 6.15 -19.50 -13.26
CA LYS A 86 5.48 -20.61 -12.59
C LYS A 86 3.98 -20.50 -12.80
N GLU A 87 3.31 -21.66 -12.81
CA GLU A 87 1.86 -21.79 -12.91
C GLU A 87 1.16 -21.14 -11.71
N LEU A 88 1.69 -21.33 -10.51
CA LEU A 88 1.20 -20.71 -9.27
C LEU A 88 2.06 -19.48 -8.94
N ARG A 89 1.59 -18.30 -9.35
CA ARG A 89 2.18 -16.99 -8.99
C ARG A 89 1.12 -15.95 -8.65
N TYR A 90 1.47 -15.02 -7.78
CA TYR A 90 0.61 -13.90 -7.39
C TYR A 90 1.17 -12.61 -8.01
N ILE A 91 0.44 -11.96 -8.90
CA ILE A 91 0.99 -10.89 -9.76
C ILE A 91 0.92 -9.54 -9.02
N PHE A 92 1.96 -8.70 -9.18
CA PHE A 92 1.95 -7.33 -8.67
C PHE A 92 1.05 -6.42 -9.53
N GLY A 93 0.51 -5.35 -8.95
CA GLY A 93 -0.26 -4.34 -9.68
C GLY A 93 -1.64 -4.02 -9.12
N ASP A 94 -2.12 -4.77 -8.12
CA ASP A 94 -3.35 -4.40 -7.43
C ASP A 94 -3.09 -3.16 -6.54
N LYS A 95 -3.92 -2.13 -6.73
CA LYS A 95 -3.82 -0.87 -5.99
C LYS A 95 -4.19 -0.98 -4.51
N ASP A 96 -4.91 -2.03 -4.13
CA ASP A 96 -5.34 -2.24 -2.75
C ASP A 96 -4.31 -3.08 -1.95
N GLU A 97 -3.24 -3.54 -2.61
CA GLU A 97 -2.19 -4.39 -2.03
C GLU A 97 -0.82 -3.71 -2.00
N THR A 98 -0.03 -4.02 -0.99
CA THR A 98 1.35 -3.51 -0.89
C THR A 98 2.34 -4.41 -1.65
N ILE A 99 3.53 -3.88 -1.97
CA ILE A 99 4.61 -4.69 -2.56
C ILE A 99 5.01 -5.82 -1.60
N SER A 100 5.08 -5.50 -0.30
CA SER A 100 5.40 -6.44 0.77
C SER A 100 4.38 -7.60 0.90
N GLU A 101 3.10 -7.34 0.69
CA GLU A 101 2.03 -8.36 0.69
C GLU A 101 2.18 -9.33 -0.48
N VAL A 102 2.35 -8.80 -1.70
CA VAL A 102 2.54 -9.61 -2.91
C VAL A 102 3.84 -10.44 -2.82
N LEU A 103 4.92 -9.86 -2.30
CA LEU A 103 6.15 -10.59 -2.01
C LEU A 103 5.93 -11.73 -1.02
N GLY A 104 5.13 -11.50 0.04
CA GLY A 104 4.75 -12.51 1.02
C GLY A 104 4.02 -13.70 0.40
N TRP A 105 2.99 -13.43 -0.42
CA TRP A 105 2.28 -14.45 -1.18
C TRP A 105 3.22 -15.30 -2.04
N ASN A 106 4.08 -14.64 -2.82
CA ASN A 106 4.99 -15.35 -3.70
C ASN A 106 6.13 -16.05 -2.96
N ALA A 107 6.55 -15.57 -1.79
CA ALA A 107 7.48 -16.31 -0.93
C ALA A 107 6.83 -17.62 -0.44
N HIS A 108 5.57 -17.55 -0.01
CA HIS A 108 4.80 -18.72 0.44
C HIS A 108 4.56 -19.73 -0.69
N LEU A 109 4.21 -19.25 -1.89
CA LEU A 109 4.02 -20.08 -3.09
C LEU A 109 5.35 -20.54 -3.73
N SER A 110 6.50 -20.17 -3.17
CA SER A 110 7.82 -20.41 -3.77
C SER A 110 7.93 -19.87 -5.20
N ALA A 111 7.24 -18.77 -5.52
CA ALA A 111 7.15 -18.15 -6.84
C ALA A 111 8.13 -16.99 -7.07
N LEU A 112 9.02 -16.71 -6.10
CA LEU A 112 10.08 -15.72 -6.23
C LEU A 112 11.33 -16.27 -6.89
N ASN A 113 11.94 -15.48 -7.78
CA ASN A 113 13.30 -15.67 -8.25
C ASN A 113 14.33 -15.23 -7.18
N THR A 114 15.63 -15.34 -7.48
CA THR A 114 16.70 -14.98 -6.53
C THR A 114 16.63 -13.52 -6.05
N ARG A 115 16.27 -12.58 -6.94
CA ARG A 115 16.15 -11.15 -6.61
C ARG A 115 14.97 -10.92 -5.67
N GLY A 116 13.83 -11.53 -5.96
CA GLY A 116 12.65 -11.49 -5.09
C GLY A 116 12.93 -12.03 -3.70
N LYS A 117 13.61 -13.18 -3.60
CA LYS A 117 14.02 -13.76 -2.30
C LYS A 117 14.98 -12.86 -1.53
N TRP A 118 15.93 -12.23 -2.21
CA TRP A 118 16.84 -11.27 -1.59
C TRP A 118 16.07 -10.07 -1.04
N PHE A 119 15.10 -9.55 -1.80
CA PHE A 119 14.30 -8.40 -1.38
C PHE A 119 13.41 -8.72 -0.18
N VAL A 120 12.80 -9.92 -0.12
CA VAL A 120 12.08 -10.40 1.07
C VAL A 120 12.99 -10.41 2.29
N LYS A 121 14.23 -10.92 2.17
CA LYS A 121 15.20 -10.92 3.28
C LYS A 121 15.58 -9.52 3.74
N LEU A 122 15.70 -8.58 2.81
CA LEU A 122 15.97 -7.17 3.13
C LEU A 122 14.83 -6.58 3.97
N LEU A 123 13.58 -6.78 3.54
CA LEU A 123 12.42 -6.29 4.27
C LEU A 123 12.26 -6.97 5.63
N ASP A 124 12.46 -8.29 5.69
CA ASP A 124 12.39 -9.06 6.94
C ASP A 124 13.54 -8.73 7.92
N TRP A 125 14.65 -8.15 7.43
CA TRP A 125 15.73 -7.63 8.27
C TRP A 125 15.35 -6.28 8.90
N LEU A 126 14.65 -5.42 8.16
CA LEU A 126 14.16 -4.12 8.66
C LEU A 126 13.01 -4.31 9.67
N ASP A 127 12.12 -5.25 9.39
CA ASP A 127 11.02 -5.63 10.29
C ASP A 127 10.84 -7.16 10.23
N LYS A 128 11.07 -7.84 11.35
CA LYS A 128 11.05 -9.32 11.39
C LYS A 128 9.75 -9.87 10.81
N GLU A 129 9.83 -10.75 9.83
CA GLU A 129 8.68 -11.38 9.12
C GLU A 129 7.75 -10.35 8.45
N HIS A 130 8.29 -9.22 7.99
CA HIS A 130 7.54 -8.14 7.36
C HIS A 130 6.60 -8.63 6.25
N CYS A 131 7.13 -9.38 5.28
CA CYS A 131 6.36 -9.81 4.12
C CYS A 131 5.26 -10.82 4.50
N TYR A 132 5.57 -11.72 5.43
CA TYR A 132 4.59 -12.69 5.93
C TYR A 132 3.45 -12.01 6.70
N LYS A 133 3.78 -11.05 7.58
CA LYS A 133 2.77 -10.26 8.30
C LYS A 133 1.88 -9.45 7.34
N ALA A 134 2.46 -8.87 6.29
CA ALA A 134 1.71 -8.15 5.27
C ALA A 134 0.70 -9.07 4.55
N MET A 135 1.16 -10.24 4.06
CA MET A 135 0.31 -11.27 3.48
C MET A 135 -0.84 -11.68 4.41
N MET A 136 -0.53 -11.98 5.67
CA MET A 136 -1.56 -12.37 6.64
C MET A 136 -2.54 -11.24 6.93
N SER A 137 -2.09 -9.98 6.96
CA SER A 137 -2.97 -8.82 7.10
C SER A 137 -4.02 -8.77 5.99
N GLY A 138 -3.61 -8.98 4.73
CA GLY A 138 -4.50 -9.09 3.59
C GLY A 138 -5.55 -10.20 3.75
N VAL A 139 -5.09 -11.40 4.14
CA VAL A 139 -5.98 -12.54 4.43
C VAL A 139 -7.01 -12.21 5.51
N TYR A 140 -6.59 -11.58 6.60
CA TYR A 140 -7.50 -11.19 7.68
C TYR A 140 -8.51 -10.13 7.23
N LYS A 141 -8.07 -9.13 6.46
CA LYS A 141 -8.97 -8.12 5.88
C LYS A 141 -10.02 -8.75 4.98
N ALA A 142 -9.63 -9.66 4.09
CA ALA A 142 -10.54 -10.37 3.20
C ALA A 142 -11.54 -11.23 3.98
N ARG A 143 -11.06 -12.02 4.96
CA ARG A 143 -11.92 -12.85 5.83
C ARG A 143 -12.94 -12.00 6.59
N ASN A 144 -12.53 -10.86 7.12
CA ASN A 144 -13.42 -9.97 7.86
C ASN A 144 -14.52 -9.38 6.95
N LYS A 145 -14.17 -8.98 5.72
CA LYS A 145 -15.17 -8.51 4.73
C LYS A 145 -16.21 -9.59 4.42
N VAL A 146 -15.78 -10.83 4.22
CA VAL A 146 -16.68 -11.98 3.99
C VAL A 146 -17.58 -12.21 5.20
N HIS A 147 -17.01 -12.25 6.41
CA HIS A 147 -17.77 -12.45 7.64
C HIS A 147 -18.85 -11.38 7.86
N ILE A 148 -18.53 -10.09 7.63
CA ILE A 148 -19.50 -9.00 7.72
C ILE A 148 -20.62 -9.18 6.68
N HIS A 149 -20.26 -9.52 5.44
CA HIS A 149 -21.23 -9.74 4.36
C HIS A 149 -22.18 -10.90 4.66
N GLU A 150 -21.67 -12.01 5.20
CA GLU A 150 -22.48 -13.15 5.63
C GLU A 150 -23.43 -12.77 6.75
N ASN A 151 -22.98 -12.00 7.74
CA ASN A 151 -23.84 -11.53 8.84
C ASN A 151 -24.92 -10.55 8.36
N LEU A 152 -24.66 -9.70 7.37
CA LEU A 152 -25.68 -8.82 6.78
C LEU A 152 -26.82 -9.61 6.14
N LYS A 153 -26.50 -10.73 5.47
CA LYS A 153 -27.50 -11.62 4.88
C LYS A 153 -28.36 -12.37 5.90
N LEU A 154 -27.91 -12.46 7.16
CA LEU A 154 -28.70 -13.05 8.25
C LEU A 154 -29.70 -12.04 8.86
N ILE A 155 -29.56 -10.76 8.54
CA ILE A 155 -30.39 -9.66 9.07
C ILE A 155 -31.41 -9.17 8.01
N THR A 156 -31.28 -9.61 6.76
CA THR A 156 -32.18 -9.28 5.62
C THR A 156 -33.01 -10.49 5.22
#